data_AF-A0A1N6I6K7-F1
#
_entry.id   AF-A0A1N6I6K7-F1
#
_cell.length_a   1.000
_cell.length_b   1.000
_cell.length_c   1.000
_cell.angle_alpha   90.00
_cell.angle_beta   90.00
_cell.angle_gamma   90.00
#
_symmetry.space_group_name_H-M   'P 1'
#
loop_
_entity.id
_entity.type
_entity.pdbx_description
1 polymer ?
#
loop_
_entity_poly.entity_id
_entity_poly.type
_entity_poly.pdbx_seq_one_letter_code
_entity_poly.pdbx_strand_id
1 'polypeptide(L)'
;MTTIESEIPLPDDLEAAHRIIRELLETLRQQTHLNEKLQHQLEQLLRRLYGRKSEKLDPNQLLLFTREILEATGVEPEATPASKKPPAKGHGRKPLPAGLPRKRVVHDVPLEQRLCPDCGTERV
;
A
#
# COMPACT_ATOMS: atom_id res chain seq x y z
N MET A 1 16.93 11.29 28.51
CA MET A 1 17.92 10.30 28.96
C MET A 1 17.97 10.37 30.47
N THR A 2 17.04 9.67 31.12
CA THR A 2 17.01 9.56 32.58
C THR A 2 18.08 8.54 32.98
N THR A 3 19.09 9.02 33.68
CA THR A 3 20.08 8.22 34.38
C THR A 3 19.36 7.32 35.38
N ILE A 4 19.34 6.02 35.12
CA ILE A 4 18.94 5.03 36.11
C ILE A 4 20.17 4.86 37.01
N GLU A 5 20.21 5.62 38.09
CA GLU A 5 21.13 5.34 39.19
C GLU A 5 20.63 4.07 39.88
N SER A 6 21.25 2.94 39.53
CA SER A 6 20.98 1.63 40.08
C SER A 6 21.91 1.36 41.25
N GLU A 7 21.69 2.01 42.40
CA GLU A 7 22.22 1.55 43.68
C GLU A 7 21.22 0.58 44.33
N ILE A 8 20.90 -0.51 43.63
CA ILE A 8 20.13 -1.60 44.23
C ILE A 8 21.17 -2.56 44.81
N PRO A 9 21.24 -2.75 46.13
CA PRO A 9 22.16 -3.73 46.71
C PRO A 9 21.81 -5.12 46.17
N LEU A 10 22.79 -5.77 45.53
CA LEU A 10 22.61 -7.13 45.05
C LEU A 10 22.53 -8.09 46.23
N PRO A 11 21.71 -9.15 46.15
CA PRO A 11 21.71 -10.19 47.17
C PRO A 11 23.04 -10.94 47.15
N ASP A 12 23.58 -11.22 48.33
CA ASP A 12 24.77 -12.05 48.49
C ASP A 12 24.49 -13.56 48.31
N ASP A 13 23.22 -13.96 48.40
CA ASP A 13 22.77 -15.35 48.25
C ASP A 13 22.48 -15.70 46.78
N LEU A 14 23.09 -16.79 46.31
CA LEU A 14 22.98 -17.25 44.92
C LEU A 14 21.55 -17.65 44.53
N GLU A 15 20.77 -18.23 45.45
CA GLU A 15 19.36 -18.54 45.22
C GLU A 15 18.50 -17.28 45.09
N ALA A 16 18.76 -16.26 45.91
CA ALA A 16 18.05 -14.98 45.85
C ALA A 16 18.37 -14.23 44.56
N ALA A 17 19.64 -14.24 44.13
CA ALA A 17 20.05 -13.69 42.85
C ALA A 17 19.35 -14.38 41.68
N HIS A 18 19.27 -15.72 41.66
CA HIS A 18 18.58 -16.45 40.61
C HIS A 18 17.07 -16.16 40.55
N ARG A 19 16.41 -15.93 41.69
CA ARG A 19 14.99 -15.54 41.71
C ARG A 19 14.78 -14.17 41.08
N ILE A 20 15.58 -13.18 41.50
CA ILE A 20 15.50 -11.82 40.96
C ILE A 20 15.82 -11.81 39.46
N ILE A 21 16.81 -12.58 39.00
CA ILE A 21 17.11 -12.68 37.56
C ILE A 21 15.90 -13.21 36.78
N ARG A 22 15.20 -14.22 37.29
CA ARG A 22 14.00 -14.77 36.63
C ARG A 22 12.89 -13.73 36.56
N GLU A 23 12.61 -13.04 37.65
CA GLU A 23 11.58 -11.98 37.71
C GLU A 23 11.93 -10.81 36.78
N LEU A 24 13.20 -10.39 36.75
CA LEU A 24 13.67 -9.36 35.83
C LEU A 24 13.56 -9.79 34.36
N LEU A 25 13.86 -11.05 34.04
CA LEU A 25 13.67 -11.58 32.69
C LEU A 25 12.18 -11.62 32.29
N GLU A 26 11.30 -11.99 33.21
CA GLU A 26 9.85 -11.99 32.96
C GLU A 26 9.32 -10.57 32.73
N THR A 27 9.70 -9.62 33.59
CA THR A 27 9.29 -8.22 33.45
C THR A 27 9.84 -7.60 32.17
N LEU A 28 11.11 -7.86 31.81
CA LEU A 28 11.68 -7.42 30.54
C LEU A 28 10.90 -7.98 29.35
N ARG A 29 10.56 -9.26 29.34
CA ARG A 29 9.75 -9.87 28.27
C ARG A 29 8.36 -9.23 28.14
N GLN A 30 7.73 -8.93 29.26
CA GLN A 30 6.44 -8.23 29.26
C GLN A 30 6.57 -6.82 28.69
N GLN A 31 7.61 -6.08 29.09
CA GLN A 31 7.88 -4.73 28.61
C GLN A 31 8.23 -4.72 27.11
N THR A 32 9.03 -5.66 26.61
CA THR A 32 9.36 -5.76 25.18
C THR A 32 8.10 -6.02 24.36
N HIS A 33 7.25 -6.95 24.78
CA HIS A 33 6.00 -7.27 24.09
C HIS A 33 5.03 -6.07 24.08
N LEU A 34 4.93 -5.33 25.19
CA LEU A 34 4.13 -4.11 25.24
C LEU A 34 4.68 -3.02 24.31
N ASN A 35 6.00 -2.83 24.29
CA ASN A 35 6.65 -1.88 23.39
C ASN A 35 6.42 -2.22 21.92
N GLU A 36 6.57 -3.49 21.53
CA GLU A 36 6.28 -3.96 20.17
C GLU A 36 4.83 -3.67 19.78
N LYS A 37 3.89 -3.97 20.67
CA LYS A 37 2.46 -3.70 20.44
C LYS A 37 2.19 -2.21 20.24
N LEU A 38 2.77 -1.35 21.08
CA LEU A 38 2.61 0.10 20.99
C LEU A 38 3.26 0.67 19.72
N GLN A 39 4.45 0.20 19.37
CA GLN A 39 5.13 0.59 18.13
C GLN A 39 4.31 0.23 16.90
N HIS A 40 3.77 -0.99 16.86
CA HIS A 40 2.89 -1.42 15.77
C HIS A 40 1.61 -0.57 15.68
N GLN A 41 0.98 -0.24 16.82
CA GLN A 41 -0.19 0.65 16.83
C GLN A 41 0.15 2.05 16.31
N LEU A 42 1.30 2.61 16.72
CA LEU A 42 1.77 3.90 16.24
C LEU A 42 2.03 3.87 14.74
N GLU A 43 2.67 2.83 14.22
CA GLU A 43 2.92 2.67 12.79
C GLU A 43 1.61 2.64 11.99
N GLN A 44 0.61 1.90 12.47
CA GLN A 44 -0.72 1.87 11.84
C GLN A 44 -1.39 3.24 11.84
N LEU A 45 -1.31 3.99 12.94
CA LEU A 45 -1.87 5.34 13.04
C LEU A 45 -1.15 6.32 12.11
N LEU A 46 0.18 6.28 12.08
CA LEU A 46 0.99 7.11 11.18
C LEU A 46 0.67 6.78 9.72
N ARG A 47 0.52 5.50 9.36
CA ARG A 47 0.11 5.09 8.02
C ARG A 47 -1.31 5.56 7.67
N ARG A 48 -2.24 5.59 8.63
CA ARG A 48 -3.59 6.15 8.40
C ARG A 48 -3.58 7.67 8.20
N LEU A 49 -2.79 8.40 8.99
CA LEU A 49 -2.76 9.87 8.98
C LEU A 49 -1.91 10.42 7.82
N TYR A 50 -0.73 9.83 7.61
CA TYR A 50 0.32 10.34 6.72
C TYR A 50 0.71 9.35 5.62
N GLY A 51 0.14 8.16 5.58
CA GLY A 51 0.38 7.20 4.51
C GLY A 51 -0.08 7.71 3.16
N ARG A 52 0.46 7.10 2.09
CA ARG A 52 0.11 7.48 0.73
C ARG A 52 -1.39 7.27 0.53
N LYS A 53 -2.11 8.32 0.11
CA LYS A 53 -3.56 8.24 -0.18
C LYS A 53 -3.92 7.17 -1.22
N SER A 54 -2.93 6.69 -1.99
CA SER A 54 -3.04 5.57 -2.94
C SER A 54 -3.11 4.19 -2.28
N GLU A 55 -2.85 4.06 -0.97
CA GLU A 55 -3.06 2.82 -0.20
C GLU A 55 -4.52 2.65 0.24
N LYS A 56 -5.43 3.50 -0.23
CA LYS A 56 -6.86 3.17 -0.19
C LYS A 56 -7.07 1.94 -1.06
N LEU A 57 -7.02 0.76 -0.43
CA LEU A 57 -7.47 -0.49 -1.01
C LEU A 57 -8.91 -0.31 -1.44
N ASP A 58 -9.13 -0.13 -2.74
CA ASP A 58 -10.48 -0.21 -3.29
C ASP A 58 -10.92 -1.67 -3.10
N PRO A 59 -12.10 -1.94 -2.52
CA PRO A 59 -12.58 -3.31 -2.34
C PRO A 59 -12.59 -4.09 -3.66
N ASN A 60 -12.69 -3.41 -4.81
CA ASN A 60 -12.61 -4.04 -6.12
C ASN A 60 -11.18 -4.45 -6.53
N GLN A 61 -10.12 -3.92 -5.91
CA GLN A 61 -8.73 -4.39 -6.15
C GLN A 61 -8.47 -5.74 -5.49
N LEU A 62 -9.09 -6.01 -4.33
CA LEU A 62 -9.04 -7.33 -3.72
C LEU A 62 -9.69 -8.38 -4.62
N LEU A 63 -10.76 -7.98 -5.35
CA LEU A 63 -11.44 -8.85 -6.30
C LEU A 63 -10.54 -9.31 -7.47
N LEU A 64 -9.51 -8.52 -7.84
CA LEU A 64 -8.54 -8.91 -8.87
C LEU A 64 -7.68 -10.09 -8.40
N PHE A 65 -7.21 -10.04 -7.15
CA PHE A 65 -6.44 -11.13 -6.56
C PHE A 65 -7.32 -12.34 -6.24
N THR A 66 -8.57 -12.14 -5.81
CA THR A 66 -9.49 -13.27 -5.64
C THR A 66 -9.82 -13.91 -6.98
N ARG A 67 -9.91 -13.16 -8.07
CA ARG A 67 -10.16 -13.72 -9.40
C ARG A 67 -9.03 -14.63 -9.84
N GLU A 68 -7.77 -14.26 -9.66
CA GLU A 68 -6.62 -15.13 -9.97
C GLU A 68 -6.63 -16.41 -9.11
N ILE A 69 -6.99 -16.29 -7.83
CA ILE A 69 -7.13 -17.44 -6.92
C ILE A 69 -8.33 -18.33 -7.30
N LEU A 70 -9.45 -17.73 -7.69
CA LEU A 70 -10.69 -18.40 -8.09
C LEU A 70 -10.55 -19.07 -9.45
N GLU A 71 -9.84 -18.47 -10.41
CA GLU A 71 -9.45 -19.09 -11.69
C GLU A 71 -8.49 -20.27 -11.45
N ALA A 72 -7.63 -20.20 -10.43
CA ALA A 72 -6.79 -21.32 -10.01
C ALA A 72 -7.55 -22.42 -9.22
N THR A 73 -8.69 -22.11 -8.61
CA THR A 73 -9.48 -23.04 -7.77
C THR A 73 -10.82 -23.47 -8.39
N GLY A 74 -11.17 -22.95 -9.57
CA GLY A 74 -12.36 -23.34 -10.34
C GLY A 74 -13.71 -22.89 -9.75
N VAL A 75 -13.72 -21.94 -8.81
CA VAL A 75 -14.95 -21.45 -8.18
C VAL A 75 -15.30 -20.10 -8.79
N GLU A 76 -16.43 -19.98 -9.47
CA GLU A 76 -16.84 -18.73 -10.12
C GLU A 76 -17.54 -17.79 -9.11
N PRO A 77 -17.06 -16.55 -8.91
CA PRO A 77 -17.71 -15.62 -8.00
C PRO A 77 -18.95 -15.00 -8.63
N GLU A 78 -20.06 -14.97 -7.87
CA GLU A 78 -21.27 -14.23 -8.25
C GLU A 78 -20.97 -12.73 -8.42
N ALA A 79 -21.27 -12.20 -9.61
CA ALA A 79 -21.04 -10.81 -9.97
C ALA A 79 -22.01 -9.89 -9.19
N THR A 80 -21.48 -9.13 -8.24
CA THR A 80 -22.22 -8.01 -7.66
C THR A 80 -22.20 -6.81 -8.61
N PRO A 81 -23.33 -6.10 -8.78
CA PRO A 81 -23.41 -5.00 -9.73
C PRO A 81 -22.53 -3.83 -9.27
N ALA A 82 -21.54 -3.50 -10.10
CA ALA A 82 -20.67 -2.34 -9.88
C ALA A 82 -21.51 -1.05 -9.85
N SER A 83 -21.56 -0.42 -8.67
CA SER A 83 -22.15 0.90 -8.50
C SER A 83 -21.38 1.92 -9.35
N LYS A 84 -22.04 2.48 -10.36
CA LYS A 84 -21.50 3.56 -11.19
C LYS A 84 -21.38 4.81 -10.34
N LYS A 85 -20.20 5.03 -9.75
CA LYS A 85 -19.89 6.32 -9.10
C LYS A 85 -19.96 7.44 -10.16
N PRO A 86 -20.60 8.58 -9.85
CA PRO A 86 -20.61 9.72 -10.77
C PRO A 86 -19.19 10.22 -11.00
N PRO A 87 -18.87 10.71 -12.21
CA PRO A 87 -17.54 11.21 -12.52
C PRO A 87 -17.19 12.38 -11.58
N ALA A 88 -16.03 12.29 -10.95
CA ALA A 88 -15.52 13.35 -10.09
C ALA A 88 -15.34 14.64 -10.90
N LYS A 89 -15.66 15.80 -10.30
CA LYS A 89 -15.37 17.11 -10.89
C LYS A 89 -13.85 17.23 -11.12
N GLY A 90 -13.44 17.19 -12.38
CA GLY A 90 -12.04 17.32 -12.78
C GLY A 90 -11.40 18.59 -12.22
N HIS A 91 -10.19 18.46 -11.70
CA HIS A 91 -9.47 19.55 -11.08
C HIS A 91 -8.80 20.42 -12.15
N GLY A 92 -9.17 21.71 -12.18
CA GLY A 92 -8.28 22.81 -12.57
C GLY A 92 -8.16 23.21 -14.04
N ARG A 93 -8.63 22.43 -15.01
CA ARG A 93 -8.58 22.84 -16.43
C ARG A 93 -9.94 23.36 -16.89
N LYS A 94 -10.02 24.68 -17.11
CA LYS A 94 -11.15 25.27 -17.85
C LYS A 94 -11.11 24.74 -19.30
N PRO A 95 -12.26 24.38 -19.89
CA PRO A 95 -12.30 23.97 -21.30
C PRO A 95 -11.76 25.10 -22.17
N LEU A 96 -11.11 24.74 -23.28
CA LEU A 96 -10.63 25.73 -24.25
C LEU A 96 -11.81 26.58 -24.75
N PRO A 97 -11.62 27.90 -24.97
CA PRO A 97 -12.67 28.77 -25.48
C PRO A 97 -13.27 28.27 -26.80
N ALA A 98 -14.59 28.41 -26.97
CA ALA A 98 -15.29 27.96 -28.18
C ALA A 98 -14.82 28.67 -29.46
N GLY A 99 -14.38 29.92 -29.35
CA GLY A 99 -13.86 30.73 -30.47
C GLY A 99 -12.38 30.50 -30.79
N LEU A 100 -11.68 29.60 -30.08
CA LEU A 100 -10.28 29.30 -30.38
C LEU A 100 -10.19 28.48 -31.68
N PRO A 101 -9.47 28.96 -32.72
CA PRO A 101 -9.40 28.26 -33.99
C PRO A 101 -8.69 26.92 -33.83
N ARG A 102 -9.37 25.83 -34.22
CA ARG A 102 -8.80 24.48 -34.24
C ARG A 102 -8.20 24.21 -35.62
N LYS A 103 -6.88 24.02 -35.70
CA LYS A 103 -6.19 23.62 -36.93
C LYS A 103 -5.90 22.12 -36.88
N ARG A 104 -6.42 21.35 -37.84
CA ARG A 104 -6.08 19.93 -37.99
C ARG A 104 -4.80 19.83 -38.83
N VAL A 105 -3.75 19.27 -38.25
CA VAL A 105 -2.52 18.91 -38.99
C VAL A 105 -2.48 17.38 -39.03
N VAL A 106 -2.56 16.82 -40.23
CA VAL A 106 -2.41 15.37 -40.44
C VAL A 106 -0.95 15.13 -40.79
N HIS A 107 -0.26 14.38 -39.94
CA HIS A 107 1.10 13.92 -40.20
C HIS A 107 1.04 12.48 -40.65
N ASP A 108 1.09 12.27 -41.96
CA ASP A 108 1.08 10.95 -42.56
C ASP A 108 2.50 10.37 -42.62
N VAL A 109 2.60 9.08 -42.35
CA VAL A 109 3.84 8.31 -42.54
C VAL A 109 4.05 8.08 -44.05
N PRO A 110 5.28 8.23 -44.59
CA PRO A 110 5.59 7.91 -45.98
C PRO A 110 5.19 6.48 -46.34
N LEU A 111 4.79 6.25 -47.60
CA LEU A 111 4.27 4.95 -48.05
C LEU A 111 5.22 3.78 -47.74
N GLU A 112 6.52 4.00 -47.89
CA GLU A 112 7.58 3.01 -47.62
C GLU A 112 7.60 2.54 -46.15
N GLN A 113 7.17 3.39 -45.23
CA GLN A 113 7.15 3.12 -43.79
C GLN A 113 5.76 2.68 -43.28
N ARG A 114 4.74 2.67 -44.15
CA ARG A 114 3.40 2.14 -43.85
C ARG A 114 3.34 0.61 -43.95
N LEU A 115 4.31 0.01 -44.64
CA LEU A 115 4.39 -1.43 -44.81
C LEU A 115 5.02 -2.08 -43.57
N CYS A 116 4.44 -3.19 -43.13
CA CYS A 116 5.02 -3.99 -42.06
C CYS A 116 6.35 -4.59 -42.55
N PRO A 117 7.47 -4.43 -41.82
CA PRO A 117 8.77 -4.95 -42.23
C PRO A 117 8.82 -6.49 -42.30
N ASP A 118 7.92 -7.18 -41.59
CA ASP A 118 7.92 -8.64 -41.48
C ASP A 118 7.06 -9.35 -42.54
N CYS A 119 5.99 -8.71 -43.02
CA CYS A 119 5.01 -9.34 -43.92
C CYS A 119 4.61 -8.47 -45.12
N GLY A 120 5.10 -7.23 -45.22
CA GLY A 120 4.88 -6.36 -46.37
C GLY A 120 3.45 -5.83 -46.55
N THR A 121 2.52 -6.16 -45.65
CA THR A 121 1.14 -5.62 -45.69
C THR A 121 1.06 -4.26 -45.01
N GLU A 122 0.13 -3.40 -45.45
CA GLU A 122 -0.11 -2.10 -44.82
C GLU A 122 -0.55 -2.28 -43.35
N ARG A 123 0.08 -1.52 -42.45
CA ARG A 123 -0.32 -1.45 -41.03
C ARG A 123 -1.53 -0.53 -40.89
N VAL A 124 -2.69 -1.11 -40.59
CA VAL A 124 -3.95 -0.39 -40.30
C VAL A 124 -3.96 0.11 -38.86
#